data_AF-A0A7D4YS94-F1
#
_entry.id   AF-A0A7D4YS94-F1
#
_cell.length_a   1.000
_cell.length_b   1.000
_cell.length_c   1.000
_cell.angle_alpha   90.00
_cell.angle_beta   90.00
_cell.angle_gamma   90.00
#
_symmetry.space_group_name_H-M   'P 1'
#
loop_
_entity.id
_entity.type
_entity.pdbx_description
1 polymer ?
#
loop_
_entity_poly.entity_id
_entity_poly.type
_entity_poly.pdbx_seq_one_letter_code
_entity_poly.pdbx_strand_id
1 'polypeptide(L)'
;MIVLAMVPLVGTIPIWGGAVGYLYLTGEPAVAAGLFVYSVIIVGLTDDYLRPFAVNRYAKLNPAVILLGILGGGYAFGVMGLFFGPVVLGALKATLRVSSENWSRLDGGETG
;
A
#
# COMPACT_ATOMS: atom_id res chain seq x y z
N MET A 1 -2.20 -13.59 10.62
CA MET A 1 -2.44 -12.48 9.68
C MET A 1 -2.33 -11.09 10.31
N ILE A 2 -2.66 -10.89 11.61
CA ILE A 2 -2.72 -9.54 12.22
C ILE A 2 -1.34 -8.86 12.37
N VAL A 3 -0.30 -9.60 12.79
CA VAL A 3 1.02 -8.99 13.10
C VAL A 3 1.85 -8.70 11.84
N LEU A 4 1.81 -9.57 10.83
CA LEU A 4 2.56 -9.40 9.57
C LEU A 4 1.92 -8.39 8.61
N ALA A 5 0.60 -8.14 8.72
CA ALA A 5 -0.11 -7.13 7.93
C ALA A 5 0.29 -5.68 8.28
N MET A 6 0.97 -5.49 9.42
CA MET A 6 1.57 -4.21 9.80
C MET A 6 2.81 -3.86 8.98
N VAL A 7 3.25 -4.72 8.05
CA VAL A 7 4.27 -4.39 7.04
C VAL A 7 3.67 -4.60 5.64
N PRO A 8 3.16 -3.52 4.99
CA PRO A 8 2.67 -3.51 3.62
C PRO A 8 3.66 -4.13 2.64
N LEU A 9 4.95 -4.07 2.97
CA LEU A 9 6.03 -4.59 2.14
C LEU A 9 6.19 -6.11 2.21
N VAL A 10 5.68 -6.77 3.25
CA VAL A 10 5.90 -8.20 3.48
C VAL A 10 4.76 -9.06 2.92
N GLY A 11 3.57 -8.50 2.74
CA GLY A 11 2.46 -9.14 2.02
C GLY A 11 2.11 -10.55 2.54
N THR A 12 1.53 -11.38 1.67
CA THR A 12 1.21 -12.79 1.95
C THR A 12 2.37 -13.75 1.67
N ILE A 13 3.51 -13.23 1.17
CA ILE A 13 4.71 -13.99 0.78
C ILE A 13 5.24 -14.93 1.87
N PRO A 14 5.34 -14.54 3.16
CA PRO A 14 5.85 -15.43 4.20
C PRO A 14 4.99 -16.66 4.45
N ILE A 15 3.68 -16.55 4.20
CA ILE A 15 2.72 -17.61 4.51
C ILE A 15 2.78 -18.69 3.43
N TRP A 16 2.56 -18.31 2.17
CA TRP A 16 2.60 -19.28 1.07
C TRP A 16 4.04 -19.67 0.71
N GLY A 17 5.00 -18.75 0.85
CA GLY A 17 6.42 -19.04 0.63
C GLY A 17 6.98 -20.04 1.63
N GLY A 18 6.56 -19.95 2.91
CA GLY A 18 6.87 -20.96 3.92
C GLY A 18 6.25 -22.33 3.59
N ALA A 19 5.01 -22.36 3.10
CA ALA A 19 4.35 -23.59 2.67
C ALA A 19 5.01 -24.24 1.45
N VAL A 20 5.41 -23.45 0.45
CA VAL A 20 6.18 -23.93 -0.72
C VAL A 20 7.54 -24.48 -0.29
N GLY A 21 8.24 -23.77 0.61
CA GLY A 21 9.51 -24.23 1.17
C GLY A 21 9.37 -25.55 1.93
N TYR A 22 8.32 -25.69 2.74
CA TYR A 22 8.02 -26.94 3.44
C TYR A 22 7.77 -28.10 2.47
N LEU A 23 6.93 -27.90 1.45
CA LEU A 23 6.60 -28.93 0.46
C LEU A 23 7.80 -29.36 -0.37
N TYR A 24 8.70 -28.43 -0.66
CA TYR A 24 9.95 -28.70 -1.34
C TYR A 24 10.88 -29.57 -0.47
N LEU A 25 10.96 -29.28 0.84
CA LEU A 25 11.76 -30.05 1.80
C LEU A 25 11.18 -31.44 2.07
N THR A 26 9.86 -31.64 1.95
CA THR A 26 9.21 -32.95 2.10
C THR A 26 9.28 -33.82 0.85
N GLY A 27 9.94 -33.37 -0.22
CA GLY A 27 10.19 -34.17 -1.42
C GLY A 27 9.06 -34.16 -2.45
N GLU A 28 8.13 -33.20 -2.39
CA GLU A 28 7.03 -33.06 -3.35
C GLU A 28 7.18 -31.80 -4.23
N PRO A 29 8.20 -31.74 -5.12
CA PRO A 29 8.51 -30.52 -5.88
C PRO A 29 7.42 -30.13 -6.87
N ALA A 30 6.66 -31.09 -7.40
CA ALA A 30 5.56 -30.82 -8.33
C ALA A 30 4.40 -30.06 -7.66
N VAL A 31 4.04 -30.47 -6.44
CA VAL A 31 3.00 -29.81 -5.65
C VAL A 31 3.50 -28.44 -5.16
N ALA A 32 4.79 -28.35 -4.79
CA ALA A 32 5.42 -27.08 -4.41
C ALA A 32 5.37 -26.05 -5.56
N ALA A 33 5.69 -26.48 -6.78
CA ALA A 33 5.62 -25.63 -7.98
C ALA A 33 4.17 -25.20 -8.29
N GLY A 34 3.21 -26.12 -8.18
CA GLY A 34 1.79 -25.79 -8.36
C GLY A 34 1.30 -24.75 -7.34
N LEU A 35 1.67 -24.93 -6.06
CA LEU A 35 1.33 -24.00 -4.99
C LEU A 35 2.00 -22.63 -5.18
N PHE A 36 3.27 -22.60 -5.61
CA PHE A 36 3.99 -21.37 -5.93
C PHE A 36 3.27 -20.58 -7.03
N VAL A 37 2.96 -21.25 -8.15
CA VAL A 37 2.28 -20.61 -9.29
C VAL A 37 0.88 -20.12 -8.89
N TYR A 38 0.11 -20.94 -8.17
CA TYR A 38 -1.21 -20.55 -7.67
C TYR A 38 -1.12 -19.33 -6.75
N SER A 39 -0.16 -19.31 -5.83
CA SER A 39 -0.02 -18.23 -4.86
C SER A 39 0.42 -16.92 -5.52
N VAL A 40 1.38 -16.96 -6.44
CA VAL A 40 1.80 -15.75 -7.17
C VAL A 40 0.69 -15.19 -8.04
N ILE A 41 -0.06 -16.05 -8.74
CA ILE A 41 -1.09 -15.60 -9.69
C ILE A 41 -2.38 -15.23 -8.98
N ILE A 42 -2.99 -16.15 -8.22
CA ILE A 42 -4.32 -15.97 -7.63
C ILE A 42 -4.23 -15.12 -6.36
N VAL A 43 -3.35 -15.47 -5.43
CA VAL A 43 -3.23 -14.76 -4.15
C VAL A 43 -2.64 -13.37 -4.37
N GLY A 44 -1.59 -13.25 -5.21
CA GLY A 44 -1.02 -11.96 -5.60
C GLY A 44 -2.04 -11.02 -6.24
N LEU A 45 -2.82 -11.48 -7.24
CA LEU A 45 -3.88 -10.64 -7.82
C LEU A 45 -4.94 -10.23 -6.79
N THR A 46 -5.32 -11.16 -5.92
CA THR A 46 -6.40 -10.94 -4.95
C THR A 46 -5.99 -9.93 -3.88
N ASP A 47 -4.80 -10.07 -3.31
CA ASP A 47 -4.34 -9.22 -2.22
C ASP A 47 -3.80 -7.87 -2.72
N ASP A 48 -3.05 -7.85 -3.82
CA ASP A 48 -2.33 -6.65 -4.26
C ASP A 48 -3.15 -5.80 -5.25
N TYR A 49 -4.10 -6.39 -5.98
CA TYR A 49 -4.81 -5.72 -7.07
C TYR A 49 -6.32 -5.57 -6.82
N LEU A 50 -6.99 -6.65 -6.42
CA LEU A 50 -8.42 -6.66 -6.14
C LEU A 50 -8.76 -5.82 -4.90
N ARG A 51 -7.92 -5.84 -3.85
CA ARG A 51 -8.15 -5.05 -2.64
C ARG A 51 -8.14 -3.53 -2.91
N PRO A 52 -7.12 -2.92 -3.57
CA PRO A 52 -7.18 -1.50 -3.93
C PRO A 52 -8.25 -1.15 -4.96
N PHE A 53 -8.59 -2.09 -5.86
CA PHE A 53 -9.61 -1.86 -6.87
C PHE A 53 -11.02 -1.85 -6.27
N ALA A 54 -11.33 -2.83 -5.40
CA ALA A 54 -12.60 -2.90 -4.69
C ALA A 54 -12.74 -1.77 -3.65
N VAL A 55 -11.64 -1.43 -2.97
CA VAL A 55 -11.56 -0.28 -2.07
C VAL A 55 -11.19 0.96 -2.89
N ASN A 56 -12.15 1.40 -3.69
CA ASN A 56 -12.09 2.56 -4.57
C ASN A 56 -11.22 3.71 -3.99
N ARG A 57 -10.21 4.11 -4.75
CA ARG A 57 -9.05 4.94 -4.40
C ARG A 57 -9.43 6.32 -3.81
N TYR A 58 -9.64 6.40 -2.50
CA TYR A 58 -9.73 7.69 -1.78
C TYR A 58 -8.34 8.29 -1.55
N ALA A 59 -7.83 8.92 -2.60
CA ALA A 59 -6.93 10.08 -2.61
C ALA A 59 -6.28 10.08 -3.99
N LYS A 60 -6.71 11.00 -4.86
CA LYS A 60 -6.06 11.32 -6.15
C LYS A 60 -4.66 11.92 -5.90
N LEU A 61 -3.77 11.19 -5.25
CA LEU A 61 -2.38 11.57 -5.05
C LEU A 61 -1.60 10.98 -6.22
N ASN A 62 -0.85 11.85 -6.92
CA ASN A 62 0.04 11.43 -7.99
C ASN A 62 1.03 10.40 -7.42
N PRO A 63 1.23 9.23 -8.07
CA PRO A 63 2.18 8.22 -7.64
C PRO A 63 3.57 8.77 -7.30
N ALA A 64 4.04 9.81 -8.01
CA ALA A 64 5.31 10.47 -7.73
C ALA A 64 5.36 11.07 -6.32
N VAL A 65 4.27 11.69 -5.84
CA VAL A 65 4.19 12.28 -4.50
C VAL A 65 4.24 11.20 -3.43
N ILE A 66 3.57 10.06 -3.67
CA ILE A 66 3.61 8.90 -2.77
C ILE A 66 5.03 8.35 -2.70
N LEU A 67 5.71 8.18 -3.84
CA LEU A 67 7.09 7.71 -3.90
C LEU A 67 8.03 8.65 -3.13
N LEU A 68 7.85 9.96 -3.30
CA LEU A 68 8.59 10.98 -2.55
C LEU A 68 8.37 10.87 -1.04
N GLY A 69 7.14 10.57 -0.61
CA GLY A 69 6.82 10.28 0.78
C GLY A 69 7.52 9.04 1.31
N ILE A 70 7.51 7.94 0.54
CA ILE A 70 8.17 6.69 0.95
C ILE A 70 9.69 6.89 1.07
N LEU A 71 10.32 7.51 0.07
CA LEU A 71 11.77 7.72 0.05
C LEU A 71 12.20 8.76 1.09
N GLY A 72 11.51 9.90 1.16
CA GLY A 72 11.81 10.98 2.11
C GLY A 72 11.50 10.57 3.55
N GLY A 73 10.39 9.87 3.77
CA GLY A 73 10.06 9.28 5.07
C GLY A 73 11.10 8.23 5.45
N GLY A 74 11.44 7.33 4.53
CA GLY A 74 12.48 6.32 4.71
C GLY A 74 13.84 6.91 5.11
N TYR A 75 14.21 8.04 4.50
CA TYR A 75 15.42 8.78 4.86
C TYR A 75 15.34 9.43 6.25
N ALA A 76 14.20 10.02 6.62
CA ALA A 76 14.03 10.74 7.88
C ALA A 76 13.82 9.84 9.11
N PHE A 77 13.08 8.73 8.96
CA PHE A 77 12.64 7.87 10.08
C PHE A 77 13.04 6.40 9.90
N GLY A 78 13.92 6.08 8.93
CA GLY A 78 14.31 4.71 8.63
C GLY A 78 13.15 3.86 8.11
N VAL A 79 13.13 2.57 8.45
CA VAL A 79 12.10 1.63 7.96
C VAL A 79 10.68 2.06 8.31
N MET A 80 10.48 2.63 9.51
CA MET A 80 9.17 3.16 9.93
C MET A 80 8.72 4.33 9.05
N GLY A 81 9.67 5.07 8.48
CA GLY A 81 9.43 6.18 7.58
C GLY A 81 8.75 5.82 6.26
N LEU A 82 8.89 4.58 5.78
CA LEU A 82 8.16 4.12 4.59
C LEU A 82 6.63 4.15 4.80
N PHE A 83 6.18 4.08 6.06
CA PHE A 83 4.78 4.12 6.45
C PHE A 83 4.30 5.53 6.74
N PHE A 84 5.05 6.23 7.60
CA PHE A 84 4.68 7.57 8.04
C PHE A 84 4.77 8.59 6.90
N GLY A 85 5.68 8.40 5.93
CA GLY A 85 5.86 9.30 4.80
C GLY A 85 4.58 9.54 3.98
N PRO A 86 3.97 8.48 3.40
CA PRO A 86 2.69 8.61 2.69
C PRO A 86 1.56 9.16 3.57
N VAL A 87 1.52 8.78 4.85
CA VAL A 87 0.48 9.22 5.80
C VAL A 87 0.56 10.74 6.03
N VAL A 88 1.75 11.26 6.29
CA VAL A 88 1.99 12.70 6.51
C VAL A 88 1.69 13.50 5.24
N LEU A 89 2.10 13.01 4.07
CA LEU A 89 1.75 13.66 2.80
C LEU A 89 0.24 13.64 2.53
N GLY A 90 -0.44 12.54 2.87
CA GLY A 90 -1.89 12.45 2.80
C GLY A 90 -2.59 13.49 3.69
N ALA A 91 -2.13 13.63 4.94
CA ALA A 91 -2.63 14.63 5.87
C ALA A 91 -2.40 16.06 5.36
N LEU A 92 -1.17 16.38 4.91
CA LEU A 92 -0.84 17.67 4.33
C LEU A 92 -1.76 18.01 3.15
N LYS A 93 -1.95 17.05 2.23
CA LYS A 93 -2.82 17.23 1.08
C LYS A 93 -4.28 17.44 1.46
N ALA A 94 -4.77 16.76 2.51
CA ALA A 94 -6.11 16.95 3.03
C ALA A 94 -6.28 18.36 3.62
N THR A 95 -5.31 18.82 4.43
CA THR A 95 -5.31 20.17 5.00
C THR A 95 -5.28 21.25 3.92
N LEU A 96 -4.42 21.10 2.91
CA LEU A 96 -4.35 22.02 1.78
C LEU A 96 -5.67 22.07 1.00
N ARG A 97 -6.32 20.91 0.79
CA ARG A 97 -7.63 20.84 0.12
C ARG A 97 -8.69 21.62 0.89
N VAL A 98 -8.81 21.39 2.21
CA VAL A 98 -9.78 22.10 3.05
C VAL A 98 -9.50 23.60 3.08
N SER A 99 -8.22 23.99 3.20
CA SER A 99 -7.82 25.39 3.15
C SER A 99 -8.20 26.03 1.82
N SER A 100 -7.85 25.42 0.68
CA SER A 100 -8.18 25.96 -0.65
C SER A 100 -9.69 26.06 -0.88
N GLU A 101 -10.46 25.09 -0.39
CA GLU A 101 -11.91 25.10 -0.50
C GLU A 101 -12.51 26.24 0.34
N ASN A 102 -11.96 26.47 1.54
CA ASN A 102 -12.37 27.57 2.39
C ASN A 102 -12.08 28.94 1.77
N TRP A 103 -10.90 29.15 1.19
CA TRP A 103 -10.55 30.40 0.49
C TRP A 103 -11.46 30.64 -0.73
N SER A 104 -11.72 29.61 -1.53
CA SER A 104 -12.62 29.73 -2.69
C SER A 104 -14.06 30.13 -2.32
N ARG A 105 -14.48 29.82 -1.09
CA ARG A 105 -15.79 30.18 -0.56
C ARG A 105 -15.90 31.65 -0.13
N LEU A 106 -14.76 32.27 0.19
CA LEU A 106 -14.68 33.69 0.57
C LEU A 106 -14.64 34.58 -0.67
N ASP A 107 -13.85 34.21 -1.69
CA ASP A 107 -13.79 34.94 -2.97
C ASP A 107 -15.13 34.94 -3.73
N GLY A 108 -15.94 33.89 -3.58
CA GLY A 108 -17.27 33.79 -4.19
C GLY A 108 -18.38 34.58 -3.49
N GLY A 109 -18.11 35.17 -2.32
CA GLY A 109 -19.08 35.92 -1.51
C GLY A 109 -19.10 37.43 -1.75
N GLU A 110 -18.15 37.97 -2.51
CA GLU A 110 -17.97 39.42 -2.73
C GLU A 110 -18.60 39.94 -4.04
N THR A 111 -19.27 39.11 -4.83
CA THR A 111 -19.94 39.50 -6.10
C THR A 111 -21.47 39.52 -6.04
N GLY A 112 -22.06 39.51 -4.85
CA GLY A 112 -23.51 39.65 -4.61
C GLY A 112 -23.93 41.07 -4.27
#